data_AF-C5M431-F1
#
_entry.id   AF-C5M431-F1
#
_cell.length_a   1.000
_cell.length_b   1.000
_cell.length_c   1.000
_cell.angle_alpha   90.00
_cell.angle_beta   90.00
_cell.angle_gamma   90.00
#
_symmetry.space_group_name_H-M   'P 1'
#
loop_
_entity.id
_entity.type
_entity.pdbx_description
1 polymer ?
#
loop_
_entity_poly.entity_id
_entity_poly.type
_entity_poly.pdbx_seq_one_letter_code
_entity_poly.pdbx_strand_id
1 'polypeptide(L)'
;MIFLSIIHMVPFDFRITISEKVFRGKRAKRTAKRKGTLVLTREKETNVWCDSPNGTEFKSSTVIDSSVDEPNRYEFEIELDIESVVDDIRDREDPYYYDIEEFINNLILEADSINDEIS
;
A
#
# COMPACT_ATOMS: atom_id res chain seq x y z
N MET A 1 -29.56 12.51 -30.58
CA MET A 1 -28.94 11.46 -29.74
C MET A 1 -28.11 12.18 -28.70
N ILE A 2 -28.50 12.10 -27.42
CA ILE A 2 -27.72 12.63 -26.31
C ILE A 2 -26.79 11.50 -25.89
N PHE A 3 -25.49 11.66 -26.09
CA PHE A 3 -24.49 10.82 -25.44
C PHE A 3 -24.47 11.22 -23.96
N LEU A 4 -25.21 10.48 -23.15
CA LEU A 4 -24.96 10.44 -21.71
C LEU A 4 -23.64 9.70 -21.52
N SER A 5 -22.54 10.45 -21.47
CA SER A 5 -21.32 9.98 -20.85
C SER A 5 -21.68 9.68 -19.39
N ILE A 6 -21.79 8.39 -19.06
CA ILE A 6 -21.80 7.94 -17.67
C ILE A 6 -20.48 8.43 -17.09
N ILE A 7 -20.53 9.51 -16.31
CA ILE A 7 -19.43 9.91 -15.46
C ILE A 7 -19.25 8.72 -14.51
N HIS A 8 -18.18 7.93 -14.67
CA HIS A 8 -17.78 6.97 -13.65
C HIS A 8 -17.54 7.79 -12.38
N MET A 9 -18.48 7.73 -11.45
CA MET A 9 -18.30 8.31 -10.13
C MET A 9 -17.49 7.30 -9.34
N VAL A 10 -16.18 7.51 -9.30
CA VAL A 10 -15.27 6.75 -8.45
C VAL A 10 -15.49 7.24 -7.01
N PRO A 11 -15.87 6.39 -6.04
CA PRO A 11 -16.28 6.86 -4.71
C PRO A 11 -15.12 7.19 -3.77
N PHE A 12 -13.92 6.69 -4.06
CA PHE A 12 -12.73 6.98 -3.26
C PHE A 12 -11.63 7.66 -4.09
N ASP A 13 -10.99 8.66 -3.51
CA ASP A 13 -9.77 9.25 -4.07
C ASP A 13 -8.54 8.39 -3.73
N PHE A 14 -7.60 8.30 -4.67
CA PHE A 14 -6.33 7.61 -4.43
C PHE A 14 -5.26 8.53 -3.84
N ARG A 15 -4.40 7.97 -2.98
CA ARG A 15 -3.17 8.62 -2.50
C ARG A 15 -1.97 7.70 -2.70
N ILE A 16 -1.13 8.06 -3.67
CA ILE A 16 0.13 7.35 -3.94
C ILE A 16 1.22 7.85 -2.97
N THR A 17 1.91 6.92 -2.31
CA THR A 17 2.96 7.24 -1.33
C THR A 17 4.23 6.44 -1.63
N ILE A 18 5.36 7.13 -1.75
CA ILE A 18 6.69 6.51 -1.80
C ILE A 18 7.36 6.75 -0.44
N SER A 19 7.74 5.68 0.26
CA SER A 19 8.30 5.78 1.60
C SER A 19 9.51 4.87 1.81
N GLU A 20 10.48 5.34 2.60
CA GLU A 20 11.64 4.56 3.01
C GLU A 20 11.46 4.09 4.46
N LYS A 21 11.49 2.77 4.68
CA LYS A 21 11.42 2.18 6.03
C LYS A 21 12.81 2.22 6.67
N VAL A 22 13.07 3.26 7.47
CA VAL A 22 14.34 3.38 8.21
C VAL A 22 14.37 2.48 9.44
N PHE A 23 15.21 1.44 9.41
CA PHE A 23 15.34 0.50 10.52
C PHE A 23 16.19 1.06 11.66
N ARG A 24 15.58 1.19 12.86
CA ARG A 24 16.33 1.53 14.08
C ARG A 24 16.97 0.29 14.71
N GLY A 25 18.26 0.38 15.03
CA GLY A 25 18.97 -0.66 15.76
C GLY A 25 18.38 -0.95 17.15
N LYS A 26 18.61 -2.16 17.68
CA LYS A 26 18.05 -2.63 18.96
C LYS A 26 18.32 -1.67 20.13
N ARG A 27 19.53 -1.09 20.21
CA ARG A 27 19.91 -0.12 21.24
C ARG A 27 19.08 1.16 21.17
N ALA A 28 18.91 1.73 19.97
CA ALA A 28 18.12 2.93 19.75
C ALA A 28 16.63 2.70 20.11
N LYS A 29 16.06 1.55 19.72
CA LYS A 29 14.69 1.16 20.10
C LYS A 29 14.50 1.13 21.62
N ARG A 30 15.45 0.53 22.37
CA ARG A 30 15.39 0.47 23.84
C ARG A 30 15.50 1.85 24.48
N THR A 31 16.41 2.70 24.00
CA THR A 31 16.57 4.07 24.53
C THR A 31 15.30 4.89 24.31
N ALA A 32 14.72 4.82 23.11
CA ALA A 32 13.47 5.52 22.80
C ALA A 32 12.32 5.08 23.72
N LYS A 33 12.17 3.77 23.96
CA LYS A 33 11.12 3.25 24.86
C LYS A 33 11.33 3.63 26.33
N ARG A 34 12.58 3.74 26.81
CA ARG A 34 12.88 4.03 28.23
C ARG A 34 12.86 5.51 28.56
N LYS A 35 13.32 6.36 27.63
CA LYS A 35 13.49 7.80 27.86
C LYS A 35 12.46 8.65 27.13
N GLY A 36 11.77 8.09 26.14
CA GLY A 36 10.73 8.80 25.40
C GLY A 36 9.39 8.74 26.11
N THR A 37 8.57 9.75 25.85
CA THR A 37 7.17 9.78 26.25
C THR A 37 6.33 9.02 25.22
N LEU A 38 5.43 8.15 25.67
CA LEU A 38 4.45 7.52 24.78
C LEU A 38 3.40 8.55 24.39
N VAL A 39 3.31 8.84 23.09
CA VAL A 39 2.44 9.91 22.56
C VAL A 39 1.18 9.35 21.90
N LEU A 40 1.25 8.11 21.39
CA LEU A 40 0.17 7.44 20.66
C LEU A 40 0.31 5.93 20.83
N THR A 41 -0.83 5.26 21.01
CA THR A 41 -0.95 3.81 20.84
C THR A 41 -1.88 3.54 19.67
N ARG A 42 -1.48 2.62 18.79
CA ARG A 42 -2.24 2.20 17.62
C ARG A 42 -2.32 0.68 17.62
N GLU A 43 -3.55 0.15 17.58
CA GLU A 43 -3.82 -1.25 17.29
C GLU A 43 -4.21 -1.36 15.81
N LYS A 44 -3.66 -2.34 15.09
CA LYS A 44 -3.92 -2.55 13.66
C LYS A 44 -4.12 -4.03 13.41
N GLU A 45 -5.30 -4.41 12.93
CA GLU A 45 -5.60 -5.74 12.39
C GLU A 45 -5.54 -5.63 10.87
N THR A 46 -4.84 -6.54 10.21
CA THR A 46 -4.58 -6.49 8.77
C THR A 46 -4.76 -7.85 8.13
N ASN A 47 -5.55 -7.89 7.06
CA ASN A 47 -5.61 -8.99 6.12
C ASN A 47 -4.73 -8.65 4.92
N VAL A 48 -3.94 -9.63 4.47
CA VAL A 48 -2.96 -9.47 3.39
C VAL A 48 -3.21 -10.52 2.31
N TRP A 49 -3.22 -10.08 1.06
CA TRP A 49 -3.26 -10.93 -0.13
C TRP A 49 -2.13 -10.54 -1.07
N CYS A 50 -1.54 -11.50 -1.77
CA CYS A 50 -0.41 -11.27 -2.66
C CYS A 50 -0.74 -11.81 -4.06
N ASP A 51 -0.54 -10.97 -5.07
CA ASP A 51 -0.51 -11.37 -6.48
C ASP A 51 0.93 -11.37 -6.97
N SER A 52 1.60 -12.51 -6.79
CA SER A 52 3.02 -12.69 -7.13
C SER A 52 3.33 -12.39 -8.61
N PRO A 53 2.50 -12.82 -9.60
CA PRO A 53 2.66 -12.41 -11.00
C PRO A 53 2.83 -10.90 -11.23
N ASN A 54 2.06 -10.08 -10.51
CA ASN A 54 2.10 -8.62 -10.63
C ASN A 54 2.96 -7.95 -9.56
N GLY A 55 3.68 -8.72 -8.74
CA GLY A 55 4.50 -8.21 -7.65
C GLY A 55 3.72 -7.34 -6.66
N THR A 56 2.41 -7.56 -6.50
CA THR A 56 1.52 -6.65 -5.78
C THR A 56 0.95 -7.27 -4.51
N GLU A 57 0.92 -6.49 -3.42
CA GLU A 57 0.39 -6.87 -2.11
C GLU A 57 -0.80 -5.98 -1.75
N PHE A 58 -1.94 -6.60 -1.48
CA PHE A 58 -3.18 -5.96 -1.06
C PHE A 58 -3.35 -6.06 0.45
N LYS A 59 -3.74 -4.97 1.10
CA LYS A 59 -3.93 -4.90 2.55
C LYS A 59 -5.25 -4.25 2.89
N SER A 60 -6.11 -4.99 3.57
CA SER A 60 -7.29 -4.43 4.23
C SER A 60 -7.00 -4.37 5.73
N SER A 61 -7.20 -3.22 6.35
CA SER A 61 -6.90 -3.04 7.77
C SER A 61 -7.98 -2.31 8.55
N THR A 62 -8.18 -2.74 9.79
CA THR A 62 -8.91 -1.98 10.81
C THR A 62 -7.91 -1.42 11.82
N VAL A 63 -8.00 -0.12 12.08
CA VAL A 63 -7.04 0.63 12.91
C VAL A 63 -7.79 1.26 14.06
N ILE A 64 -7.29 1.07 15.28
CA ILE A 64 -7.81 1.68 16.51
C ILE A 64 -6.71 2.55 17.13
N ASP A 65 -6.90 3.87 17.10
CA ASP A 65 -5.95 4.84 17.64
C ASP A 65 -6.46 5.39 19.00
N SER A 66 -5.59 5.41 20.02
CA SER A 66 -5.97 5.70 21.40
C SER A 66 -6.22 7.18 21.73
N SER A 67 -5.94 8.11 20.81
CA SER A 67 -5.83 9.54 21.11
C SER A 67 -6.48 10.45 20.07
N VAL A 68 -7.48 9.94 19.34
CA VAL A 68 -8.21 10.67 18.29
C VAL A 68 -9.71 10.57 18.53
N ASP A 69 -10.44 11.62 18.13
CA ASP A 69 -11.90 11.72 18.29
C ASP A 69 -12.65 10.63 17.50
N GLU A 70 -12.08 10.21 16.36
CA GLU A 70 -12.52 9.04 15.59
C GLU A 70 -11.44 7.94 15.72
N PRO A 71 -11.57 7.04 16.71
CA PRO A 71 -10.52 6.09 17.00
C PRO A 71 -10.43 4.98 15.94
N ASN A 72 -11.51 4.71 15.21
CA ASN A 72 -11.58 3.60 14.26
C ASN A 72 -11.43 4.08 12.82
N ARG A 73 -10.42 3.55 12.11
CA ARG A 73 -10.24 3.77 10.67
C ARG A 73 -10.17 2.45 9.93
N TYR A 74 -10.85 2.38 8.79
CA TYR A 74 -10.72 1.30 7.82
C TYR A 74 -9.81 1.76 6.69
N GLU A 75 -8.78 0.98 6.39
CA GLU A 75 -7.77 1.27 5.38
C GLU A 75 -7.74 0.16 4.33
N PHE A 76 -7.63 0.54 3.07
CA PHE A 76 -7.23 -0.37 2.00
C PHE A 76 -5.95 0.19 1.35
N GLU A 77 -4.91 -0.63 1.28
CA GLU A 77 -3.59 -0.26 0.75
C GLU A 77 -3.19 -1.30 -0.31
N ILE A 78 -2.58 -0.83 -1.40
CA ILE A 78 -1.98 -1.67 -2.43
C ILE A 78 -0.51 -1.26 -2.51
N GLU A 79 0.39 -2.20 -2.33
CA GLU A 79 1.83 -1.98 -2.33
C GLU A 79 2.49 -2.82 -3.42
N LEU A 80 3.38 -2.20 -4.19
CA LEU A 80 4.29 -2.93 -5.06
C LEU A 80 5.46 -3.47 -4.23
N ASP A 81 5.77 -4.75 -4.36
CA ASP A 81 6.97 -5.36 -3.79
C ASP A 81 8.19 -4.96 -4.61
N ILE A 82 8.68 -3.75 -4.34
CA ILE A 82 9.83 -3.15 -5.03
C ILE A 82 11.08 -4.04 -4.90
N GLU A 83 11.26 -4.80 -3.81
CA GLU A 83 12.46 -5.64 -3.66
C GLU A 83 12.45 -6.76 -4.71
N SER A 84 11.33 -7.47 -4.85
CA SER A 84 11.16 -8.51 -5.88
C SER A 84 11.20 -7.92 -7.30
N VAL A 85 10.51 -6.80 -7.53
CA VAL A 85 10.48 -6.14 -8.84
C VAL A 85 11.86 -5.62 -9.26
N VAL A 86 12.65 -5.07 -8.34
CA VAL A 86 14.00 -4.54 -8.63
C VAL A 86 15.00 -5.66 -8.92
N ASP A 87 14.86 -6.80 -8.25
CA ASP A 87 15.71 -7.96 -8.55
C ASP A 87 15.45 -8.48 -9.97
N ASP A 88 14.19 -8.53 -10.41
CA ASP A 88 13.81 -8.89 -11.79
C ASP A 88 14.34 -7.87 -12.82
N ILE A 89 14.33 -6.57 -12.50
CA ILE A 89 14.85 -5.47 -13.36
C ILE A 89 16.38 -5.48 -13.49
N ARG A 90 17.11 -6.16 -12.59
CA ARG A 90 18.57 -6.21 -12.68
C ARG A 90 19.07 -7.30 -13.63
N ASP A 91 18.22 -8.29 -13.93
CA ASP A 91 18.57 -9.40 -14.81
C ASP A 91 18.25 -9.09 -16.28
N ARG A 92 18.93 -8.08 -16.84
CA ARG A 92 18.75 -7.61 -18.24
C ARG A 92 18.98 -8.69 -19.32
N GLU A 93 19.48 -9.86 -18.95
CA GLU A 93 19.67 -11.00 -19.86
C GLU A 93 18.47 -11.98 -19.86
N ASP A 94 17.45 -11.78 -19.01
CA ASP A 94 16.24 -12.60 -19.00
C ASP A 94 15.33 -12.26 -20.19
N PRO A 95 14.95 -13.23 -21.06
CA PRO A 95 13.97 -13.01 -22.12
C PRO A 95 12.56 -12.64 -21.63
N TYR A 96 12.27 -12.81 -20.34
CA TYR A 96 11.03 -12.39 -19.66
C TYR A 96 11.21 -11.11 -18.84
N TYR A 97 12.23 -10.30 -19.13
CA TYR A 97 12.43 -9.01 -18.49
C TYR A 97 11.17 -8.15 -18.57
N TYR A 98 10.51 -7.94 -17.43
CA TYR A 98 9.39 -7.04 -17.28
C TYR A 98 9.90 -5.63 -17.01
N ASP A 99 9.38 -4.64 -17.73
CA ASP A 99 9.69 -3.24 -17.45
C ASP A 99 8.99 -2.83 -16.15
N ILE A 100 9.63 -2.00 -15.33
CA ILE A 100 9.02 -1.42 -14.13
C ILE A 100 7.73 -0.67 -14.47
N GLU A 101 7.66 -0.12 -15.70
CA GLU A 101 6.46 0.52 -16.22
C GLU A 101 5.26 -0.45 -16.27
N GLU A 102 5.47 -1.73 -16.59
CA GLU A 102 4.39 -2.72 -16.63
C GLU A 102 3.85 -3.01 -15.23
N PHE A 103 4.72 -3.20 -14.24
CA PHE A 103 4.32 -3.37 -12.85
C PHE A 103 3.56 -2.15 -12.30
N ILE A 104 3.99 -0.94 -12.64
CA ILE A 104 3.30 0.29 -12.24
C ILE A 104 1.92 0.38 -12.91
N ASN A 105 1.81 0.03 -14.19
CA ASN A 105 0.53 0.04 -14.89
C ASN A 105 -0.44 -1.00 -14.31
N ASN A 106 0.03 -2.20 -14.01
CA ASN A 106 -0.78 -3.25 -13.37
C ASN A 106 -1.28 -2.80 -11.99
N LEU A 107 -0.41 -2.21 -11.17
CA LEU A 107 -0.77 -1.64 -9.88
C LEU A 107 -1.92 -0.61 -9.98
N ILE A 108 -1.86 0.28 -10.98
CA ILE A 108 -2.90 1.30 -11.21
C ILE A 108 -4.23 0.65 -11.64
N LEU A 109 -4.18 -0.33 -12.56
CA LEU A 109 -5.38 -1.04 -13.03
C LEU A 109 -6.05 -1.83 -11.91
N GLU A 110 -5.26 -2.48 -11.06
CA GLU A 110 -5.76 -3.19 -9.88
C GLU A 110 -6.39 -2.24 -8.86
N ALA A 111 -5.77 -1.07 -8.65
CA ALA A 111 -6.33 -0.03 -7.79
C ALA A 111 -7.69 0.47 -8.29
N ASP A 112 -7.82 0.74 -9.59
CA ASP A 112 -9.09 1.12 -10.21
C ASP A 112 -10.14 0.02 -10.06
N SER A 113 -9.77 -1.24 -10.36
CA SER A 113 -10.68 -2.39 -10.23
C SER A 113 -11.21 -2.56 -8.81
N ILE A 114 -10.36 -2.34 -7.80
CA ILE A 114 -10.77 -2.45 -6.39
C ILE A 114 -11.69 -1.30 -6.01
N ASN A 115 -11.40 -0.07 -6.48
CA ASN A 115 -12.23 1.09 -6.19
C ASN A 115 -13.66 0.90 -6.73
N ASP A 116 -13.79 0.32 -7.92
CA ASP A 116 -15.09 -0.07 -8.49
C ASP A 116 -15.82 -1.16 -7.67
N GLU A 117 -15.10 -2.11 -7.07
CA GLU A 117 -15.72 -3.19 -6.27
C GLU A 117 -16.11 -2.77 -4.84
N ILE A 118 -15.39 -1.84 -4.22
CA ILE A 118 -15.69 -1.35 -2.86
C ILE A 118 -16.75 -0.23 -2.85
N SER A 119 -17.20 0.20 -4.05
CA SER A 119 -18.25 1.21 -4.30
C SER A 119 -19.65 0.74 -3.87
#